data_AF-A0A8T4LXV8-F1
#
_entry.id   AF-A0A8T4LXV8-F1
#
_cell.length_a   1.000
_cell.length_b   1.000
_cell.length_c   1.000
_cell.angle_alpha   90.00
_cell.angle_beta   90.00
_cell.angle_gamma   90.00
#
_symmetry.space_group_name_H-M   'P 1'
#
loop_
_entity.id
_entity.type
_entity.pdbx_description
1 polymer ?
#
loop_
_entity_poly.entity_id
_entity_poly.type
_entity_poly.pdbx_seq_one_letter_code
_entity_poly.pdbx_strand_id
1 'polypeptide(L)' 'MINIKVVIYSLIGLVCIALMYFVDWFFIIPVPIIIYLNQKELMKKTK' A
#
# COMPACT_ATOMS: atom_id res chain seq x y z
N MET A 1 -3.97 -10.47 -16.28
CA MET A 1 -3.69 -9.03 -16.48
C MET A 1 -3.23 -8.41 -15.17
N ILE A 2 -2.04 -7.80 -15.13
CA ILE A 2 -1.55 -7.10 -13.94
C ILE A 2 -2.47 -5.91 -13.65
N ASN A 3 -2.93 -5.75 -12.40
CA ASN A 3 -3.71 -4.58 -12.01
C ASN A 3 -2.72 -3.48 -11.59
N ILE A 4 -2.48 -2.52 -12.48
CA ILE A 4 -1.51 -1.44 -12.27
C ILE A 4 -1.79 -0.67 -10.96
N LYS A 5 -3.05 -0.56 -10.54
CA LYS A 5 -3.43 0.09 -9.27
C LYS A 5 -2.85 -0.64 -8.05
N VAL A 6 -2.89 -1.98 -8.03
CA VAL A 6 -2.34 -2.82 -6.96
C VAL A 6 -0.82 -2.64 -6.87
N VAL A 7 -0.14 -2.56 -8.02
CA VAL A 7 1.31 -2.35 -8.07
C VAL A 7 1.67 -0.98 -7.48
N ILE A 8 0.94 0.07 -7.85
CA ILE A 8 1.16 1.43 -7.33
C ILE A 8 0.93 1.48 -5.81
N TYR A 9 -0.19 0.92 -5.30
CA TYR A 9 -0.45 0.90 -3.86
C TYR A 9 0.63 0.11 -3.09
N SER A 10 1.10 -0.99 -3.66
CA SER A 10 2.18 -1.79 -3.06
C SER A 10 3.48 -1.01 -2.99
N LEU A 11 3.83 -0.28 -4.06
CA LEU A 11 5.04 0.55 -4.12
C LEU A 11 4.97 1.70 -3.09
N ILE A 12 3.83 2.39 -2.98
CA ILE A 12 3.63 3.46 -2.01
C ILE A 12 3.72 2.92 -0.57
N GLY A 13 3.16 1.74 -0.30
CA GLY A 13 3.27 1.08 1.00
C GLY A 13 4.73 0.78 1.38
N LEU A 14 5.51 0.29 0.41
CA LEU A 14 6.93 0.01 0.58
C LEU A 14 7.73 1.29 0.88
N VAL A 15 7.43 2.39 0.20
CA VAL A 15 8.04 3.70 0.46
C VAL A 15 7.68 4.22 1.86
N CYS A 16 6.43 4.07 2.31
CA CYS A 16 6.04 4.46 3.68
C CYS A 16 6.79 3.65 4.74
N ILE A 17 6.97 2.34 4.52
CA ILE A 17 7.76 1.49 5.43
C ILE A 17 9.23 1.92 5.43
N ALA A 18 9.81 2.24 4.27
CA ALA A 18 11.17 2.76 4.20
C ALA A 18 11.30 4.09 4.96
N LEU A 19 10.39 5.04 4.73
CA LEU A 19 10.36 6.32 5.43
C LEU A 19 10.19 6.15 6.94
N MET A 20 9.48 5.12 7.39
CA MET A 20 9.37 4.79 8.81
C MET A 20 10.73 4.49 9.45
N TYR A 21 11.58 3.72 8.76
CA TYR A 21 12.91 3.36 9.26
C TYR A 21 13.94 4.48 9.11
N PHE A 22 13.84 5.29 8.06
CA PHE A 22 14.84 6.32 7.74
C PHE A 22 14.50 7.72 8.25
N VAL A 23 13.22 8.02 8.51
CA VAL A 23 12.76 9.37 8.86
C VAL A 23 12.06 9.39 10.21
N ASP A 24 10.90 8.74 10.34
CA ASP A 24 10.11 8.77 11.59
C ASP A 24 9.09 7.62 11.66
N TRP A 25 8.92 7.03 12.85
CA TRP A 25 7.88 6.04 13.13
C TRP A 25 6.47 6.44 12.66
N PHE A 26 6.11 7.74 12.66
CA PHE A 26 4.80 8.24 12.24
C PHE A 26 4.40 7.84 10.80
N PHE A 27 5.37 7.51 9.94
CA PHE A 27 5.10 7.01 8.59
C PHE A 27 4.40 5.64 8.55
N ILE A 28 4.23 4.96 9.68
CA ILE A 28 3.39 3.75 9.78
C ILE A 28 1.89 4.04 9.66
N ILE A 29 1.43 5.24 10.02
CA ILE A 29 0.00 5.61 10.05
C ILE A 29 -0.70 5.42 8.68
N PRO A 30 -0.14 5.86 7.54
CA PRO A 30 -0.77 5.66 6.24
C PRO A 30 -0.73 4.21 5.73
N VAL A 31 0.15 3.35 6.27
CA VAL A 31 0.34 1.95 5.83
C VAL A 31 -0.94 1.11 5.89
N PRO A 32 -1.69 1.03 7.01
CA PRO A 32 -2.94 0.25 7.06
C PRO A 32 -4.01 0.74 6.07
N ILE A 33 -4.06 2.05 5.79
CA ILE A 33 -5.00 2.63 4.80
C ILE A 33 -4.64 2.15 3.39
N ILE A 34 -3.36 2.18 3.03
CA ILE A 34 -2.86 1.71 1.73
C ILE A 34 -3.12 0.21 1.58
N ILE A 35 -2.87 -0.59 2.62
CA ILE A 35 -3.14 -2.04 2.61
C ILE A 35 -4.64 -2.31 2.40
N TYR A 36 -5.50 -1.58 3.10
CA TYR A 36 -6.95 -1.71 2.96
C TYR A 36 -7.42 -1.40 1.52
N LEU A 37 -6.93 -0.31 0.92
CA LEU A 37 -7.25 0.04 -0.47
C LEU A 37 -6.74 -1.01 -1.47
N ASN A 38 -5.54 -1.54 -1.23
CA ASN A 38 -4.93 -2.57 -2.06
C ASN A 38 -5.76 -3.87 -2.03
N GLN A 39 -6.15 -4.32 -0.83
CA GLN A 39 -7.01 -5.49 -0.64
C GLN A 39 -8.39 -5.29 -1.29
N LYS A 40 -8.98 -4.10 -1.16
CA LYS A 40 -10.26 -3.78 -1.80
C LYS A 40 -10.18 -3.90 -3.33
N GLU A 41 -9.10 -3.44 -3.95
CA GLU A 41 -8.93 -3.57 -5.40
C GLU A 41 -8.54 -4.98 -5.87
N LEU A 42 -7.90 -5.77 -5.01
CA LEU A 42 -7.69 -7.21 -5.26
C LEU A 42 -9.02 -7.98 -5.20
N MET A 43 -9.85 -7.73 -4.19
CA MET A 43 -11.14 -8.42 -4.01
C MET A 43 -12.16 -8.08 -5.11
N LYS A 44 -12.17 -6.86 -5.63
CA LYS A 44 -13.04 -6.47 -6.77
C LYS A 44 -12.75 -7.25 -8.04
N LYS A 45 -11.56 -7.83 -8.17
CA LYS A 45 -11.15 -8.58 -9.36
C LYS A 45 -11.57 -10.05 -9.34
N THR A 46 -12.05 -10.53 -8.19
CA THR A 46 -12.52 -11.91 -7.98
C THR A 46 -14.03 -12.05 -8.21
N LYS A 47 -14.76 -10.94 -8.39
CA LYS A 47 -16.13 -10.92 -8.93
C LYS A 47 -16.10 -10.55 -10.41
#